data_AF-A0A6A3J998-F1
#
_entry.id   AF-A0A6A3J998-F1
#
_cell.length_a   1.000
_cell.length_b   1.000
_cell.length_c   1.000
_cell.angle_alpha   90.00
_cell.angle_beta   90.00
_cell.angle_gamma   90.00
#
_symmetry.space_group_name_H-M   'P 1'
#
loop_
_entity.id
_entity.type
_entity.pdbx_description
1 polymer ?
#
loop_
_entity_poly.entity_id
_entity_poly.type
_entity_poly.pdbx_seq_one_letter_code
_entity_poly.pdbx_strand_id
1 'polypeptide(L)'
;MLMEENKMERISFSVDHVDPMTHLFDDMKMWYTSTKTVYLSKVKRRCMLLPDEPKPVIRFKCMRHTPKVMVLAAVAQPRHDPVTSEFFDGKLGTWPFLKLEPAKRSLCDRPTGSMVPFRVTENKTSYRRITVQQHNAPPPHPARRH
;
A
#
# COMPACT_ATOMS: atom_id res chain seq x y z
N MET A 1 26.59 -4.78 -1.24
CA MET A 1 27.02 -3.53 -1.89
C MET A 1 26.33 -3.42 -3.23
N LEU A 2 26.01 -2.21 -3.71
CA LEU A 2 25.49 -2.00 -5.06
C LEU A 2 26.65 -2.10 -6.06
N MET A 3 26.39 -2.69 -7.24
CA MET A 3 27.34 -2.70 -8.36
C MET A 3 27.60 -1.27 -8.85
N GLU A 4 28.79 -1.00 -9.38
CA GLU A 4 29.14 0.33 -9.91
C GLU A 4 28.22 0.76 -11.05
N GLU A 5 27.82 -0.17 -11.92
CA GLU A 5 26.84 0.07 -12.98
C GLU A 5 25.51 0.60 -12.43
N ASN A 6 24.94 -0.06 -11.43
CA ASN A 6 23.71 0.39 -10.77
C ASN A 6 23.86 1.75 -10.07
N LYS A 7 25.08 2.14 -9.68
CA LYS A 7 25.32 3.49 -9.13
C LYS A 7 25.33 4.52 -10.24
N MET A 8 26.02 4.23 -11.35
CA MET A 8 26.10 5.10 -12.52
C MET A 8 24.71 5.35 -13.12
N GLU A 9 23.88 4.31 -13.26
CA GLU A 9 22.49 4.47 -13.73
C GLU A 9 21.64 5.37 -12.81
N ARG A 10 21.84 5.26 -11.49
CA ARG A 10 21.11 6.09 -10.54
C ARG A 10 21.56 7.55 -10.60
N ILE A 11 22.86 7.79 -10.85
CA ILE A 11 23.41 9.12 -11.03
C ILE A 11 22.91 9.73 -12.34
N SER A 12 22.98 8.98 -13.45
CA SER A 12 22.49 9.46 -14.75
C SER A 12 21.00 9.80 -14.68
N PHE A 13 20.17 8.92 -14.10
CA PHE A 13 18.75 9.20 -13.87
C PHE A 13 18.55 10.46 -13.03
N SER A 14 19.38 10.71 -12.01
CA SER A 14 19.24 11.90 -11.19
C SER A 14 19.60 13.18 -11.94
N VAL A 15 20.66 13.13 -12.76
CA VAL A 15 21.13 14.26 -13.59
C VAL A 15 20.11 14.60 -14.68
N ASP A 16 19.50 13.60 -15.30
CA ASP A 16 18.49 13.78 -16.35
C ASP A 16 17.23 14.53 -15.87
N HIS A 17 16.97 14.56 -14.56
CA HIS A 17 15.81 15.23 -13.96
C HIS A 17 16.16 16.57 -13.28
N VAL A 18 17.36 17.10 -13.50
CA VAL A 18 17.77 18.43 -13.03
C VAL A 18 17.79 19.36 -14.24
N ASP A 19 17.09 20.49 -14.13
CA ASP A 19 17.14 21.54 -15.13
C ASP A 19 18.57 22.14 -15.16
N PRO A 20 19.28 22.08 -16.31
CA PRO A 20 20.63 22.58 -16.44
C PRO A 20 20.79 24.08 -16.12
N MET A 21 19.72 24.88 -16.26
CA MET A 21 19.78 26.33 -16.09
C MET A 21 19.43 26.78 -14.67
N THR A 22 18.43 26.18 -14.04
CA THR A 22 17.99 26.56 -12.69
C THR A 22 18.65 25.71 -11.60
N HIS A 23 19.27 24.58 -11.96
CA HIS A 23 19.78 23.57 -11.03
C HIS A 23 18.73 23.05 -10.04
N LEU A 24 17.45 23.23 -10.36
CA LEU A 24 16.34 22.65 -9.63
C LEU A 24 15.97 21.31 -10.26
N PHE A 25 15.47 20.39 -9.45
CA PHE A 25 14.82 19.21 -10.00
C PHE A 25 13.56 19.65 -10.74
N ASP A 26 13.32 19.06 -11.90
CA ASP A 26 12.04 19.21 -12.59
C ASP A 26 10.93 18.83 -11.60
N ASP A 27 9.92 19.70 -11.48
CA ASP A 27 8.70 19.42 -10.73
C ASP A 27 7.99 18.24 -11.43
N MET A 28 8.42 17.03 -11.09
CA MET A 28 7.92 15.77 -11.60
C MET A 28 6.44 15.67 -11.22
N LYS A 29 5.55 16.12 -12.13
CA LYS A 29 4.10 15.90 -12.07
C LYS A 29 3.73 14.43 -12.33
N MET A 30 4.46 13.51 -11.69
CA MET A 30 4.32 12.06 -11.79
C MET A 30 3.52 11.53 -10.60
N TRP A 31 2.70 10.52 -10.82
CA TRP A 31 2.14 9.71 -9.75
C TRP A 31 3.13 8.58 -9.44
N TYR A 32 3.45 8.40 -8.16
CA TYR A 32 4.30 7.33 -7.68
C TYR A 32 3.45 6.21 -7.13
N THR A 33 3.62 5.01 -7.69
CA THR A 33 3.08 3.78 -7.09
C THR A 33 4.19 2.95 -6.46
N SER A 34 3.91 2.45 -5.27
CA SER A 34 4.76 1.47 -4.58
C SER A 34 3.91 0.32 -4.07
N THR A 35 4.44 -0.90 -4.17
CA THR A 35 3.88 -2.05 -3.46
C THR A 35 4.66 -2.36 -2.21
N LYS A 36 3.92 -2.74 -1.18
CA LYS A 36 4.49 -3.24 0.06
C LYS A 36 3.70 -4.44 0.55
N THR A 37 4.41 -5.47 1.01
CA THR A 37 3.79 -6.62 1.68
C THR A 37 3.69 -6.33 3.19
N VAL A 38 2.48 -6.37 3.73
CA VAL A 38 2.17 -6.18 5.15
C VAL A 38 1.75 -7.50 5.78
N TYR A 39 2.24 -7.79 6.98
CA TYR A 39 1.83 -8.96 7.76
C TYR A 39 0.58 -8.62 8.57
N LEU A 40 -0.43 -9.51 8.53
CA LEU A 40 -1.68 -9.30 9.26
C LEU A 40 -1.48 -9.32 10.78
N SER A 41 -0.45 -10.03 11.25
CA SER A 41 -0.06 -10.07 12.65
C SER A 41 1.43 -9.85 12.85
N LYS A 42 1.80 -9.48 14.07
CA LYS A 42 3.20 -9.34 14.52
C LYS A 42 3.48 -10.50 15.47
N VAL A 43 4.62 -11.16 15.31
CA VAL A 43 5.01 -12.29 16.18
C VAL A 43 5.36 -11.83 17.60
N LYS A 44 5.98 -10.66 17.73
CA LYS A 44 6.19 -10.00 19.02
C LYS A 44 5.37 -8.71 19.05
N ARG A 45 4.43 -8.62 19.98
CA ARG A 45 3.67 -7.40 20.27
C ARG A 45 4.03 -6.95 21.68
N ARG A 46 4.33 -5.65 21.85
CA ARG A 46 4.40 -5.04 23.17
C ARG A 46 2.97 -4.67 23.54
N CYS A 47 2.42 -5.33 24.54
CA CYS A 47 1.11 -5.02 25.11
C CYS A 47 1.36 -4.43 26.50
N MET A 48 0.76 -3.27 26.78
CA MET A 48 0.64 -2.79 28.15
C MET A 48 -0.51 -3.58 28.77
N LEU A 49 -0.27 -4.20 29.92
CA LEU A 49 -1.27 -4.98 30.65
C LEU A 49 -1.41 -4.36 32.04
N LEU A 50 -2.63 -4.35 32.56
CA LEU A 50 -2.85 -4.08 33.98
C LEU A 50 -2.28 -5.24 34.83
N PRO A 51 -1.93 -5.01 36.10
CA PRO A 51 -1.32 -6.04 36.96
C PRO A 51 -2.12 -7.36 37.03
N ASP A 52 -3.45 -7.27 36.98
CA ASP A 52 -4.35 -8.41 37.12
C ASP A 52 -4.84 -8.97 35.77
N GLU A 53 -4.37 -8.42 34.64
CA GLU A 53 -4.83 -8.83 33.33
C GLU A 53 -4.05 -10.08 32.84
N PRO A 54 -4.74 -11.14 32.38
CA PRO A 54 -4.07 -12.32 31.87
C PRO A 54 -3.24 -11.99 30.63
N LYS A 55 -2.05 -12.58 30.53
CA LYS A 55 -1.18 -12.40 29.36
C LYS A 55 -1.92 -12.81 28.08
N PRO A 56 -1.89 -11.97 27.03
CA PRO A 56 -2.58 -12.26 25.79
C PRO A 56 -1.96 -13.48 25.10
N VAL A 57 -2.81 -14.42 24.68
CA VAL A 57 -2.38 -15.65 24.00
C VAL A 57 -1.94 -15.32 22.57
N ILE A 58 -0.64 -15.33 22.31
CA ILE A 58 -0.08 -15.20 20.97
C ILE A 58 -0.05 -16.58 20.31
N ARG A 59 -0.96 -16.83 19.37
CA ARG A 59 -1.09 -18.13 18.68
C ARG A 59 -0.04 -18.37 17.58
N PHE A 60 0.66 -17.33 17.13
CA PHE A 60 1.63 -17.43 16.03
C PHE A 60 3.06 -17.55 16.54
N LYS A 61 3.67 -18.72 16.35
CA LYS A 61 5.07 -18.98 16.74
C LYS A 61 6.09 -18.43 15.72
N CYS A 62 5.72 -18.20 14.45
CA CYS A 62 6.63 -17.71 13.42
C CYS A 62 5.97 -16.82 12.37
N MET A 63 6.74 -15.88 11.80
CA MET A 63 6.25 -14.95 10.76
C MET A 63 6.02 -15.64 9.42
N ARG A 64 6.61 -16.82 9.20
CA ARG A 64 6.50 -17.57 7.94
C ARG A 64 5.06 -18.02 7.67
N HIS A 65 4.33 -18.42 8.72
CA HIS A 65 2.94 -18.88 8.62
C HIS A 65 1.92 -17.77 8.93
N THR A 66 2.37 -16.53 9.15
CA THR A 66 1.45 -15.40 9.35
C THR A 66 0.91 -14.95 7.99
N PRO A 67 -0.42 -14.80 7.83
CA PRO A 67 -1.01 -14.27 6.60
C PRO A 67 -0.39 -12.92 6.22
N LYS A 68 -0.08 -12.77 4.93
CA LYS A 68 0.47 -11.54 4.36
C LYS A 68 -0.48 -10.98 3.32
N VAL A 69 -0.60 -9.67 3.28
CA VAL A 69 -1.39 -8.95 2.28
C VAL A 69 -0.46 -7.99 1.57
N MET A 70 -0.50 -7.98 0.24
CA MET A 70 0.21 -6.96 -0.53
C MET A 70 -0.68 -5.76 -0.70
N VAL A 71 -0.09 -4.59 -0.66
CA VAL A 71 -0.80 -3.32 -0.69
C VAL A 71 -0.11 -2.43 -1.72
N LEU A 72 -0.88 -1.93 -2.68
CA LEU A 72 -0.47 -0.90 -3.61
C LEU A 72 -0.81 0.46 -3.00
N ALA A 73 0.17 1.33 -2.84
CA ALA A 73 -0.06 2.73 -2.49
C ALA A 73 0.27 3.60 -3.69
N ALA A 74 -0.60 4.57 -4.00
CA ALA A 74 -0.33 5.62 -4.96
C ALA A 74 -0.32 6.97 -4.25
N VAL A 75 0.74 7.73 -4.49
CA VAL A 75 0.95 9.07 -3.96
C VAL A 75 1.42 9.94 -5.12
N ALA A 76 0.93 11.16 -5.19
CA ALA A 76 1.46 12.19 -6.07
C ALA A 76 1.92 13.38 -5.22
N GLN A 77 2.69 14.28 -5.82
CA GLN A 77 3.11 15.50 -5.13
C GLN A 77 1.87 16.34 -4.76
N PRO A 78 1.78 16.84 -3.51
CA PRO A 78 0.73 17.78 -3.15
C PRO A 78 0.81 19.00 -4.05
N ARG A 79 -0.33 19.43 -4.59
CA ARG A 79 -0.37 20.52 -5.56
C ARG A 79 -1.66 21.32 -5.45
N HIS A 80 -1.54 22.62 -5.67
CA HIS A 80 -2.68 23.51 -5.83
C HIS A 80 -3.20 23.41 -7.27
N ASP A 81 -4.51 23.23 -7.44
CA ASP A 81 -5.16 23.30 -8.73
C ASP A 81 -5.63 24.75 -8.99
N PRO A 82 -5.06 25.45 -9.98
CA PRO A 82 -5.43 26.84 -10.27
C PRO A 82 -6.85 26.98 -10.83
N VAL A 83 -7.46 25.91 -11.35
CA VAL A 83 -8.81 25.96 -11.94
C VAL A 83 -9.88 25.84 -10.87
N THR A 84 -9.69 24.91 -9.93
CA THR A 84 -10.64 24.65 -8.84
C THR A 84 -10.32 25.43 -7.57
N SER A 85 -9.13 26.04 -7.48
CA SER A 85 -8.59 26.64 -6.25
C SER A 85 -8.51 25.66 -5.07
N GLU A 86 -8.49 24.36 -5.36
CA GLU A 86 -8.41 23.30 -4.35
C GLU A 86 -6.97 22.80 -4.20
N PHE A 87 -6.61 22.42 -2.96
CA PHE A 87 -5.31 21.86 -2.66
C PHE A 87 -5.41 20.32 -2.62
N PHE A 88 -4.74 19.66 -3.55
CA PHE A 88 -4.61 18.21 -3.55
C PHE A 88 -3.49 17.79 -2.58
N ASP A 89 -3.81 16.95 -1.59
CA ASP A 89 -2.89 16.55 -0.51
C ASP A 89 -1.87 15.46 -0.93
N GLY A 90 -1.89 15.07 -2.20
CA GLY A 90 -0.99 14.07 -2.76
C GLY A 90 -1.43 12.63 -2.51
N LYS A 91 -2.49 12.38 -1.72
CA LYS A 91 -2.90 11.02 -1.37
C LYS A 91 -3.95 10.53 -2.35
N LEU A 92 -3.56 9.61 -3.26
CA LEU A 92 -4.55 8.95 -4.13
C LEU A 92 -5.23 7.77 -3.42
N GLY A 93 -4.48 6.96 -2.69
CA GLY A 93 -5.07 5.84 -1.96
C GLY A 93 -4.13 4.69 -1.67
N THR A 94 -4.70 3.66 -1.06
CA THR A 94 -4.02 2.44 -0.66
C THR A 94 -4.95 1.25 -0.88
N TRP A 95 -4.53 0.28 -1.69
CA TRP A 95 -5.37 -0.83 -2.15
C TRP A 95 -4.73 -2.18 -1.85
N PRO A 96 -5.38 -3.00 -1.02
CA PRO A 96 -4.88 -4.34 -0.74
C PRO A 96 -5.22 -5.31 -1.87
N PHE A 97 -4.30 -6.24 -2.16
CA PHE A 97 -4.48 -7.34 -3.11
C PHE A 97 -5.35 -8.43 -2.49
N LEU A 98 -6.65 -8.14 -2.41
CA LEU A 98 -7.66 -9.03 -1.86
C LEU A 98 -8.70 -9.38 -2.93
N LYS A 99 -9.27 -10.57 -2.81
CA LYS A 99 -10.46 -11.00 -3.52
C LYS A 99 -11.46 -11.49 -2.49
N LEU A 100 -12.71 -11.05 -2.59
CA LEU A 100 -13.78 -11.61 -1.79
C LEU A 100 -14.19 -12.94 -2.43
N GLU A 101 -14.11 -14.03 -1.67
CA GLU A 101 -14.64 -15.33 -2.07
C GLU A 101 -15.45 -15.93 -0.91
N PRO A 102 -16.46 -16.77 -1.20
CA PRO A 102 -17.20 -17.46 -0.16
C PRO A 102 -16.28 -18.39 0.63
N ALA A 103 -16.41 -18.39 1.96
CA ALA A 103 -15.67 -19.28 2.82
C ALA A 103 -16.00 -20.75 2.52
N LYS A 104 -14.98 -21.54 2.16
CA LYS A 104 -15.11 -22.98 1.86
C LYS A 104 -15.26 -23.86 3.10
N ARG A 105 -14.78 -23.39 4.25
CA ARG A 105 -14.86 -24.08 5.54
C ARG A 105 -15.41 -23.10 6.56
N SER A 106 -16.26 -23.61 7.44
CA SER A 106 -16.70 -22.87 8.62
C SER A 106 -15.54 -22.76 9.61
N LEU A 107 -15.31 -21.55 10.09
CA LEU A 107 -14.43 -21.28 11.23
C LEU A 107 -15.18 -20.32 12.17
N CYS A 108 -14.69 -20.20 13.40
CA CYS A 108 -15.05 -19.09 14.28
C CYS A 108 -14.92 -17.76 13.50
N ASP A 109 -16.00 -16.98 13.51
CA ASP A 109 -16.17 -15.72 12.77
C ASP A 109 -16.14 -15.82 11.23
N ARG A 110 -16.27 -17.04 10.70
CA ARG A 110 -16.25 -17.29 9.25
C ARG A 110 -17.22 -18.41 8.85
N PRO A 111 -18.54 -18.18 8.86
CA PRO A 111 -19.53 -19.17 8.40
C PRO A 111 -19.28 -19.56 6.95
N THR A 112 -19.52 -20.83 6.61
CA THR A 112 -19.46 -21.32 5.22
C THR A 112 -20.38 -20.48 4.34
N GLY A 113 -19.89 -20.09 3.15
CA GLY A 113 -20.65 -19.25 2.22
C GLY A 113 -20.56 -17.75 2.48
N SER A 114 -20.06 -17.30 3.64
CA SER A 114 -19.83 -15.87 3.90
C SER A 114 -18.71 -15.32 3.01
N MET A 115 -18.89 -14.11 2.46
CA MET A 115 -17.90 -13.43 1.62
C MET A 115 -16.74 -12.92 2.47
N VAL A 116 -15.56 -13.50 2.28
CA VAL A 116 -14.39 -13.22 3.12
C VAL A 116 -13.21 -12.86 2.23
N PRO A 117 -12.37 -11.88 2.63
CA PRO A 117 -11.19 -11.52 1.86
C PRO A 117 -10.16 -12.65 1.87
N PHE A 118 -9.77 -13.08 0.68
CA PHE A 118 -8.65 -13.95 0.41
C PHE A 118 -7.51 -13.17 -0.25
N ARG A 119 -6.27 -13.54 0.09
CA ARG A 119 -5.07 -12.98 -0.53
C ARG A 119 -4.99 -13.41 -1.99
N VAL A 120 -4.71 -12.45 -2.88
CA VAL A 120 -4.37 -12.73 -4.28
C VAL A 120 -2.86 -12.87 -4.43
N THR A 121 -2.41 -13.86 -5.20
CA THR A 121 -1.00 -14.06 -5.55
C THR A 121 -0.50 -12.91 -6.44
N GLU A 122 0.74 -12.48 -6.23
CA GLU A 122 1.36 -11.43 -7.03
C GLU A 122 1.72 -11.96 -8.42
N ASN A 123 1.11 -11.37 -9.43
CA ASN A 123 1.53 -11.54 -10.82
C ASN A 123 1.13 -10.31 -11.64
N LYS A 124 1.73 -10.16 -12.83
CA LYS A 124 1.48 -9.02 -13.74
C LYS A 124 -0.01 -8.79 -14.00
N THR A 125 -0.79 -9.85 -14.11
CA THR A 125 -2.24 -9.81 -14.35
C THR A 125 -3.02 -9.25 -13.16
N SER A 126 -2.72 -9.70 -11.94
CA SER A 126 -3.35 -9.22 -10.71
C SER A 126 -3.08 -7.74 -10.47
N TYR A 127 -1.86 -7.30 -10.80
CA TYR A 127 -1.44 -5.90 -10.75
C TYR A 127 -2.24 -5.04 -11.72
N ARG A 128 -2.28 -5.43 -13.00
CA ARG A 128 -3.07 -4.72 -14.03
C ARG A 128 -4.55 -4.64 -13.64
N ARG A 129 -5.12 -5.73 -13.14
CA ARG A 129 -6.52 -5.78 -12.73
C ARG A 129 -6.82 -4.77 -11.63
N ILE A 130 -5.96 -4.67 -10.62
CA ILE A 130 -6.14 -3.73 -9.51
C ILE A 130 -5.96 -2.29 -9.99
N THR A 131 -4.90 -1.98 -10.74
CA THR A 131 -4.68 -0.63 -11.28
C THR A 131 -5.85 -0.16 -12.16
N VAL A 132 -6.37 -1.02 -13.04
CA VAL A 132 -7.52 -0.71 -13.91
C VAL A 132 -8.80 -0.54 -13.08
N GLN A 133 -9.04 -1.38 -12.08
CA GLN A 133 -10.19 -1.23 -11.19
C GLN A 133 -10.16 0.11 -10.45
N GLN A 134 -8.99 0.59 -10.03
CA GLN A 134 -8.88 1.88 -9.33
C GLN A 134 -8.96 3.09 -10.27
N HIS A 135 -8.41 2.98 -11.48
CA HIS A 135 -8.58 4.02 -12.50
C HIS A 135 -10.07 4.26 -12.83
N ASN A 136 -10.88 3.19 -12.78
CA ASN A 136 -12.31 3.26 -13.06
C ASN A 136 -13.17 3.46 -11.80
N ALA A 137 -12.55 3.50 -10.61
CA ALA A 137 -13.27 3.74 -9.37
C ALA A 137 -13.54 5.25 -9.22
N PRO A 138 -14.74 5.65 -8.75
CA PRO A 138 -14.99 7.04 -8.43
C PRO A 138 -13.98 7.51 -7.37
N PRO A 139 -13.49 8.76 -7.46
CA PRO A 139 -12.54 9.28 -6.49
C PRO A 139 -13.13 9.13 -5.08
N PRO A 140 -12.32 8.71 -4.09
CA PRO A 140 -12.79 8.65 -2.71
C PRO A 140 -13.34 10.02 -2.34
N HIS A 141 -14.61 10.07 -1.93
CA HIS A 141 -15.25 11.32 -1.50
C HIS A 141 -14.34 12.04 -0.49
N PRO A 142 -14.16 13.37 -0.60
CA PRO A 142 -13.36 14.10 0.36
C PRO A 142 -13.94 13.83 1.74
N ALA A 143 -13.10 13.28 2.62
CA ALA A 143 -13.47 13.08 4.01
C ALA A 143 -13.94 14.43 4.55
N ARG A 144 -15.21 14.51 4.97
CA ARG A 144 -15.74 15.68 5.70
C ARG A 144 -14.76 15.97 6.84
N ARG A 145 -14.06 17.09 6.75
CA ARG A 145 -13.33 17.64 7.90
C ARG A 145 -14.41 18.02 8.92
N HIS A 146 -14.38 17.32 10.06
CA HIS A 146 -15.01 17.78 11.30
C HIS A 146 -14.02 18.67 12.04
#